data_AF-U2PXL8-F1
#
_entry.id   AF-U2PXL8-F1
#
_cell.length_a   1.000
_cell.length_b   1.000
_cell.length_c   1.000
_cell.angle_alpha   90.00
_cell.angle_beta   90.00
_cell.angle_gamma   90.00
#
_symmetry.space_group_name_H-M   'P 1'
#
loop_
_entity.id
_entity.type
_entity.pdbx_description
1 polymer ?
#
loop_
_entity_poly.entity_id
_entity_poly.type
_entity_poly.pdbx_seq_one_letter_code
_entity_poly.pdbx_strand_id
1 'polypeptide(L)'
;MKKTRFSIILASIILNINIFGAKLVYTDKKTKVSDYDVKENLVKYQKNEYRKGKIYYAITDNTTGYDNWKKEVGDEMPRTYLPENWEKIAKHSLKDQEGEDHTTLATKTFLETTGFDAGQVINYGAENEWNMLEGIFSYSTSTPYYSQYLLTDNAWYFGNVINETLLNNYMPRFVTTNTDDRNLLVLAVPNAQKKENNSNAEVLLNDATAKLPLYSDEVAKLFRSQRIMVDAANCFVYGKKDVTNSVLLNESYKGGKISDFSEKCTMSQTDDEISADALYARSNTIVALGNIYSKTEEEDKFGTSFATPRTAGYAALILNKFKGLTYHQIKEILLTTAYRERDRLDNQMGWGIVDIRKALNGPTNLNTGLIEENKFYTGMYDKIFNKKSNDIYFWAEPETDWVWTNDIDSGLSDKPSGTSTYVMALDKDDNSKIGRVTIQNYLPSEENFYKETSKYVPGLRKAGKHKLTITGDLLYGGETQVLEGTLKLTGNIPDSTIVVYEGATLELCGNANKVVLAGGKIEACPSAKYTLVNEDREDIEVNKTKVIDIPKLFYFTQSDKIETKNFKNYDKYNKFLNKHYNHIKSNYNFGKMPKDEFFAGKNQVYAHDYSYKLTGKWDFIDTYEFYKYMKGR
;
A
#
# COMPACT_ATOMS: atom_id res chain seq x y z
N MET A 1 5.86 5.64 -54.89
CA MET A 1 6.20 6.52 -53.73
C MET A 1 4.97 7.06 -52.96
N LYS A 2 3.92 6.26 -52.68
CA LYS A 2 2.76 6.74 -51.88
C LYS A 2 2.07 5.68 -50.99
N LYS A 3 2.74 4.55 -50.70
CA LYS A 3 2.23 3.51 -49.78
C LYS A 3 3.16 3.13 -48.63
N THR A 4 4.37 3.67 -48.57
CA THR A 4 5.39 3.29 -47.58
C THR A 4 5.54 4.26 -46.39
N ARG A 5 4.78 5.36 -46.36
CA ARG A 5 4.82 6.35 -45.25
C ARG A 5 3.68 6.24 -44.25
N PHE A 6 2.67 5.39 -44.50
CA PHE A 6 1.53 5.22 -43.57
C PHE A 6 1.73 4.10 -42.54
N SER A 7 2.67 3.18 -42.77
CA SER A 7 2.99 2.09 -41.83
C SER A 7 4.00 2.48 -40.74
N ILE A 8 4.73 3.59 -40.89
CA ILE A 8 5.70 4.03 -39.89
C ILE A 8 5.03 4.83 -38.77
N ILE A 9 3.93 5.55 -39.05
CA ILE A 9 3.24 6.36 -38.03
C ILE A 9 2.29 5.50 -37.18
N LEU A 10 1.75 4.39 -37.71
CA LEU A 10 0.95 3.45 -36.91
C LEU A 10 1.83 2.54 -36.02
N ALA A 11 3.09 2.30 -36.40
CA ALA A 11 4.07 1.61 -35.57
C ALA A 11 4.56 2.47 -34.37
N SER A 12 4.47 3.80 -34.47
CA SER A 12 4.80 4.71 -33.36
C SER A 12 3.69 4.87 -32.31
N ILE A 13 2.46 4.43 -32.62
CA ILE A 13 1.32 4.51 -31.69
C ILE A 13 1.10 3.19 -30.93
N ILE A 14 1.69 2.08 -31.38
CA ILE A 14 1.67 0.79 -30.67
C ILE A 14 2.93 0.59 -29.78
N LEU A 15 3.90 1.51 -29.83
CA LEU A 15 5.12 1.46 -29.01
C LEU A 15 5.10 2.35 -27.75
N ASN A 16 3.93 2.71 -27.23
CA ASN A 16 3.77 3.51 -26.00
C ASN A 16 2.89 2.82 -24.94
N ILE A 17 3.10 1.51 -24.75
CA ILE A 17 2.49 0.75 -23.62
C ILE A 17 3.52 0.45 -22.51
N ASN A 18 4.77 0.92 -22.62
CA ASN A 18 5.80 0.68 -21.62
C ASN A 18 6.64 1.93 -21.33
N ILE A 19 6.04 2.97 -20.76
CA ILE A 19 6.83 4.07 -20.21
C ILE A 19 6.37 4.29 -18.76
N PHE A 20 7.31 4.09 -17.84
CA PHE A 20 7.25 4.26 -16.37
C PHE A 20 6.90 3.06 -15.48
N GLY A 21 6.98 1.83 -15.99
CA GLY A 21 7.17 0.63 -15.15
C GLY A 21 8.58 0.08 -15.38
N ALA A 22 9.31 -0.26 -14.33
CA ALA A 22 10.57 -0.97 -14.51
C ALA A 22 10.34 -2.26 -15.28
N LYS A 23 11.15 -2.49 -16.32
CA LYS A 23 11.05 -3.67 -17.17
C LYS A 23 11.67 -4.86 -16.43
N LEU A 24 10.90 -5.50 -15.56
CA LEU A 24 11.23 -6.80 -14.97
C LEU A 24 11.39 -7.81 -16.10
N VAL A 25 12.47 -8.59 -16.06
CA VAL A 25 12.80 -9.58 -17.09
C VAL A 25 12.66 -10.97 -16.46
N TYR A 26 11.87 -11.82 -17.09
CA TYR A 26 11.69 -13.20 -16.65
C TYR A 26 12.61 -14.10 -17.48
N THR A 27 13.16 -15.16 -16.87
CA THR A 27 14.00 -16.14 -17.57
C THR A 27 13.32 -17.51 -17.59
N ASP A 28 13.23 -18.10 -18.78
CA ASP A 28 12.73 -19.46 -19.00
C ASP A 28 13.87 -20.50 -18.93
N LYS A 29 15.12 -20.05 -18.75
CA LYS A 29 16.30 -20.93 -18.70
C LYS A 29 16.44 -21.52 -17.30
N LYS A 30 16.46 -22.85 -17.21
CA LYS A 30 16.89 -23.58 -15.99
C LYS A 30 18.29 -23.14 -15.61
N THR A 31 18.43 -22.34 -14.55
CA THR A 31 19.71 -22.14 -13.88
C THR A 31 20.05 -23.47 -13.17
N LYS A 32 21.29 -23.95 -13.26
CA LYS A 32 21.67 -25.25 -12.66
C LYS A 32 21.75 -25.14 -11.13
N VAL A 33 20.64 -25.26 -10.38
CA VAL A 33 20.61 -25.68 -8.97
C VAL A 33 19.24 -26.26 -8.55
N SER A 34 19.29 -27.37 -7.78
CA SER A 34 18.26 -28.04 -6.95
C SER A 34 17.01 -28.64 -7.63
N ASP A 35 16.66 -29.87 -7.23
CA ASP A 35 15.70 -30.83 -7.85
C ASP A 35 14.21 -30.41 -7.92
N TYR A 36 13.88 -29.13 -7.80
CA TYR A 36 12.50 -28.65 -7.93
C TYR A 36 12.14 -28.48 -9.41
N ASP A 37 11.39 -29.44 -9.93
CA ASP A 37 10.94 -29.56 -11.32
C ASP A 37 9.86 -28.50 -11.64
N VAL A 38 10.24 -27.22 -11.72
CA VAL A 38 9.34 -26.15 -12.16
C VAL A 38 9.18 -26.25 -13.68
N LYS A 39 8.04 -26.79 -14.13
CA LYS A 39 7.79 -27.22 -15.52
C LYS A 39 7.07 -26.22 -16.43
N GLU A 40 6.70 -25.03 -15.97
CA GLU A 40 5.91 -24.10 -16.81
C GLU A 40 6.44 -22.67 -16.79
N ASN A 41 6.19 -21.96 -17.90
CA ASN A 41 6.47 -20.54 -18.08
C ASN A 41 5.65 -19.74 -17.06
N LEU A 42 6.29 -19.37 -15.96
CA LEU A 42 5.64 -18.70 -14.83
C LEU A 42 5.39 -17.21 -15.15
N VAL A 43 4.26 -16.72 -14.64
CA VAL A 43 3.78 -15.33 -14.60
C VAL A 43 2.91 -14.86 -15.78
N LYS A 44 1.63 -14.63 -15.50
CA LYS A 44 0.70 -13.83 -16.30
C LYS A 44 0.16 -12.70 -15.42
N TYR A 45 0.35 -11.44 -15.81
CA TYR A 45 -0.42 -10.34 -15.22
C TYR A 45 -1.88 -10.51 -15.62
N GLN A 46 -2.76 -10.70 -14.65
CA GLN A 46 -4.18 -10.73 -14.92
C GLN A 46 -4.70 -9.29 -15.09
N LYS A 47 -5.54 -9.07 -16.11
CA LYS A 47 -6.22 -7.79 -16.38
C LYS A 47 -7.55 -7.63 -15.64
N ASN A 48 -8.03 -8.65 -14.94
CA ASN A 48 -9.36 -8.66 -14.35
C ASN A 48 -9.33 -8.09 -12.93
N GLU A 49 -10.37 -7.33 -12.58
CA GLU A 49 -10.57 -6.81 -11.22
C GLU A 49 -10.76 -7.97 -10.24
N TYR A 50 -9.89 -8.03 -9.23
CA TYR A 50 -10.00 -8.96 -8.14
C TYR A 50 -11.11 -8.53 -7.17
N ARG A 51 -11.93 -9.49 -6.72
CA ARG A 51 -12.87 -9.31 -5.62
C ARG A 51 -12.38 -10.10 -4.41
N LYS A 52 -12.17 -9.40 -3.30
CA LYS A 52 -11.72 -9.98 -2.03
C LYS A 52 -12.68 -11.09 -1.59
N GLY A 53 -12.14 -12.29 -1.35
CA GLY A 53 -12.87 -13.46 -0.90
C GLY A 53 -12.94 -13.53 0.62
N LYS A 54 -13.04 -14.77 1.15
CA LYS A 54 -12.99 -15.01 2.58
C LYS A 54 -11.58 -14.75 3.09
N ILE A 55 -11.46 -13.90 4.11
CA ILE A 55 -10.18 -13.61 4.78
C ILE A 55 -9.85 -14.76 5.74
N TYR A 56 -8.64 -15.28 5.62
CA TYR A 56 -8.08 -16.26 6.54
C TYR A 56 -7.00 -15.64 7.43
N TYR A 57 -6.92 -16.08 8.67
CA TYR A 57 -5.83 -15.79 9.60
C TYR A 57 -5.08 -17.09 9.84
N ALA A 58 -3.86 -17.18 9.33
CA ALA A 58 -3.11 -18.42 9.32
C ALA A 58 -1.83 -18.29 10.13
N ILE A 59 -1.60 -19.21 11.04
CA ILE A 59 -0.40 -19.29 11.86
C ILE A 59 0.33 -20.57 11.47
N THR A 60 1.64 -20.48 11.32
CA THR A 60 2.50 -21.64 11.11
C THR A 60 3.83 -21.46 11.81
N ASP A 61 4.32 -22.58 12.31
CA ASP A 61 5.67 -22.76 12.84
C ASP A 61 6.34 -23.99 12.19
N ASN A 62 5.90 -24.37 10.99
CA ASN A 62 6.29 -25.59 10.28
C ASN A 62 5.92 -26.91 11.00
N THR A 63 5.04 -26.85 11.99
CA THR A 63 4.41 -28.03 12.60
C THR A 63 2.92 -28.04 12.34
N THR A 64 2.29 -29.21 12.48
CA THR A 64 0.83 -29.38 12.40
C THR A 64 0.18 -29.71 13.74
N GLY A 65 0.97 -29.81 14.80
CA GLY A 65 0.55 -30.24 16.13
C GLY A 65 0.25 -29.06 17.05
N TYR A 66 -0.64 -29.31 18.00
CA TYR A 66 -0.94 -28.40 19.11
C TYR A 66 -0.81 -29.17 20.42
N ASP A 67 0.42 -29.25 20.94
CA ASP A 67 0.68 -29.81 22.25
C ASP A 67 0.07 -28.91 23.34
N ASN A 68 -0.36 -29.50 24.46
CA ASN A 68 -0.88 -28.79 25.64
C ASN A 68 -1.99 -27.73 25.42
N TRP A 69 -2.61 -27.70 24.23
CA TRP A 69 -3.58 -26.68 23.81
C TRP A 69 -4.67 -26.39 24.83
N LYS A 70 -5.26 -27.45 25.39
CA LYS A 70 -6.34 -27.33 26.36
C LYS A 70 -5.90 -26.60 27.63
N LYS A 71 -4.67 -26.80 28.08
CA LYS A 71 -4.10 -26.14 29.25
C LYS A 71 -3.74 -24.68 28.93
N GLU A 72 -3.16 -24.44 27.76
CA GLU A 72 -2.70 -23.11 27.35
C GLU A 72 -3.84 -22.17 26.96
N VAL A 73 -4.76 -22.64 26.12
CA VAL A 73 -5.77 -21.82 25.45
C VAL A 73 -7.18 -22.18 25.91
N GLY A 74 -7.61 -23.43 25.72
CA GLY A 74 -8.96 -23.88 26.07
C GLY A 74 -9.48 -25.03 25.18
N ASP A 75 -10.79 -25.27 25.20
CA ASP A 75 -11.39 -26.43 24.52
C ASP A 75 -11.51 -26.28 22.99
N GLU A 76 -11.71 -25.07 22.47
CA GLU A 76 -11.85 -24.84 21.03
C GLU A 76 -10.49 -24.85 20.34
N MET A 77 -10.35 -25.62 19.25
CA MET A 77 -9.10 -25.73 18.47
C MET A 77 -9.17 -25.01 17.12
N PRO A 78 -8.04 -24.50 16.61
CA PRO A 78 -7.92 -23.99 15.25
C PRO A 78 -8.12 -25.09 14.22
N ARG A 79 -8.52 -24.70 13.00
CA ARG A 79 -8.61 -25.66 11.89
C ARG A 79 -7.24 -25.85 11.26
N THR A 80 -6.81 -27.09 11.04
CA THR A 80 -5.59 -27.36 10.27
C THR A 80 -5.89 -27.40 8.78
N TYR A 81 -5.11 -26.66 7.99
CA TYR A 81 -5.15 -26.69 6.53
C TYR A 81 -3.84 -27.26 5.98
N LEU A 82 -3.96 -28.25 5.10
CA LEU A 82 -2.86 -28.88 4.38
C LEU A 82 -3.08 -28.70 2.87
N PRO A 83 -2.15 -28.06 2.13
CA PRO A 83 -2.26 -27.91 0.68
C PRO A 83 -2.29 -29.25 -0.06
N GLU A 84 -2.89 -29.28 -1.26
CA GLU A 84 -2.80 -30.43 -2.16
C GLU A 84 -1.31 -30.70 -2.52
N ASN A 85 -0.86 -31.95 -2.31
CA ASN A 85 0.54 -32.40 -2.39
C ASN A 85 1.47 -31.97 -1.25
N TRP A 86 0.96 -31.58 -0.07
CA TRP A 86 1.80 -31.26 1.10
C TRP A 86 2.85 -32.35 1.39
N GLU A 87 2.51 -33.65 1.23
CA GLU A 87 3.43 -34.79 1.42
C GLU A 87 4.67 -34.76 0.52
N LYS A 88 4.58 -34.12 -0.66
CA LYS A 88 5.71 -33.98 -1.60
C LYS A 88 6.51 -32.71 -1.39
N ILE A 89 5.92 -31.73 -0.73
CA ILE A 89 6.42 -30.34 -0.64
C ILE A 89 7.00 -30.07 0.75
N ALA A 90 6.54 -30.79 1.77
CA ALA A 90 7.10 -30.72 3.11
C ALA A 90 8.56 -31.17 3.04
N LYS A 91 9.50 -30.23 3.28
CA LYS A 91 10.95 -30.51 3.31
C LYS A 91 11.34 -31.50 4.41
N HIS A 92 10.45 -31.68 5.38
CA HIS A 92 10.53 -32.65 6.47
C HIS A 92 9.19 -33.37 6.57
N SER A 93 9.18 -34.64 6.98
CA SER A 93 7.95 -35.22 7.55
C SER A 93 7.46 -34.24 8.61
N LEU A 94 6.18 -33.85 8.60
CA LEU A 94 5.57 -33.10 9.68
C LEU A 94 6.02 -33.78 10.97
N LYS A 95 6.94 -33.15 11.69
CA LYS A 95 7.40 -33.73 12.93
C LYS A 95 6.21 -33.57 13.86
N ASP A 96 5.66 -34.68 14.35
CA ASP A 96 5.20 -34.68 15.73
C ASP A 96 6.46 -34.33 16.54
N GLN A 97 6.73 -33.04 16.74
CA GLN A 97 7.61 -32.63 17.82
C GLN A 97 6.81 -32.83 19.09
N GLU A 98 6.61 -34.09 19.50
CA GLU A 98 6.16 -34.41 20.84
C GLU A 98 7.06 -33.63 21.82
N GLY A 99 6.47 -32.67 22.54
CA GLY A 99 7.14 -32.00 23.65
C GLY A 99 7.54 -30.53 23.44
N GLU A 100 7.21 -29.89 22.32
CA GLU A 100 7.39 -28.44 22.17
C GLU A 100 6.05 -27.73 21.94
N ASP A 101 5.55 -27.04 22.99
CA ASP A 101 4.31 -26.25 23.02
C ASP A 101 4.35 -25.01 22.10
N HIS A 102 5.31 -24.93 21.17
CA HIS A 102 5.65 -23.70 20.47
C HIS A 102 4.54 -23.23 19.53
N THR A 103 4.01 -24.10 18.67
CA THR A 103 2.92 -23.74 17.73
C THR A 103 1.65 -23.33 18.48
N THR A 104 1.38 -23.97 19.62
CA THR A 104 0.32 -23.59 20.56
C THR A 104 0.56 -22.20 21.12
N LEU A 105 1.75 -21.90 21.64
CA LEU A 105 2.08 -20.59 22.20
C LEU A 105 2.11 -19.48 21.14
N ALA A 106 2.56 -19.76 19.92
CA ALA A 106 2.50 -18.85 18.78
C ALA A 106 1.04 -18.52 18.43
N THR A 107 0.18 -19.53 18.33
CA THR A 107 -1.24 -19.32 18.04
C THR A 107 -1.96 -18.63 19.19
N LYS A 108 -1.69 -19.03 20.44
CA LYS A 108 -2.15 -18.36 21.66
C LYS A 108 -1.79 -16.88 21.64
N THR A 109 -0.56 -16.53 21.24
CA THR A 109 -0.12 -15.14 21.15
C THR A 109 -0.99 -14.34 20.19
N PHE A 110 -1.33 -14.89 19.01
CA PHE A 110 -2.28 -14.25 18.09
C PHE A 110 -3.67 -14.08 18.72
N LEU A 111 -4.19 -15.12 19.38
CA LEU A 111 -5.51 -15.09 20.01
C LEU A 111 -5.58 -14.08 21.16
N GLU A 112 -4.57 -14.03 22.03
CA GLU A 112 -4.48 -13.03 23.11
C GLU A 112 -4.34 -11.61 22.58
N THR A 113 -3.67 -11.43 21.44
CA THR A 113 -3.55 -10.12 20.78
C THR A 113 -4.87 -9.64 20.19
N THR A 114 -5.65 -10.55 19.60
CA THR A 114 -6.85 -10.20 18.83
C THR A 114 -8.15 -10.31 19.62
N GLY A 115 -8.18 -11.13 20.66
CA GLY A 115 -9.40 -11.55 21.34
C GLY A 115 -10.30 -12.45 20.47
N PHE A 116 -9.76 -13.09 19.44
CA PHE A 116 -10.54 -13.98 18.56
C PHE A 116 -10.73 -15.37 19.18
N ASP A 117 -11.74 -16.07 18.67
CA ASP A 117 -11.95 -17.49 18.95
C ASP A 117 -11.01 -18.35 18.11
N ALA A 118 -10.60 -19.50 18.65
CA ALA A 118 -9.64 -20.40 18.00
C ALA A 118 -10.14 -20.89 16.62
N GLY A 119 -11.44 -21.10 16.44
CA GLY A 119 -12.03 -21.53 15.17
C GLY A 119 -11.96 -20.50 14.05
N GLN A 120 -11.58 -19.25 14.35
CA GLN A 120 -11.32 -18.20 13.36
C GLN A 120 -9.90 -18.28 12.77
N VAL A 121 -9.02 -19.07 13.38
CA VAL A 121 -7.62 -19.22 13.00
C VAL A 121 -7.40 -20.55 12.29
N ILE A 122 -6.49 -20.54 11.33
CA ILE A 122 -6.03 -21.72 10.62
C ILE A 122 -4.59 -22.04 11.03
N ASN A 123 -4.32 -23.29 11.38
CA ASN A 123 -2.96 -23.82 11.38
C ASN A 123 -2.58 -24.18 9.94
N TYR A 124 -1.56 -23.52 9.39
CA TYR A 124 -1.12 -23.75 8.01
C TYR A 124 0.09 -24.70 8.00
N GLY A 125 -0.16 -25.98 7.69
CA GLY A 125 0.84 -27.05 7.83
C GLY A 125 1.80 -27.21 6.64
N ALA A 126 2.29 -26.13 6.04
CA ALA A 126 3.28 -26.22 4.96
C ALA A 126 4.17 -24.97 4.83
N GLU A 127 5.45 -25.17 4.51
CA GLU A 127 6.42 -24.12 4.18
C GLU A 127 6.19 -23.46 2.81
N ASN A 128 5.18 -23.89 2.05
CA ASN A 128 5.04 -23.46 0.66
C ASN A 128 4.00 -22.33 0.50
N GLU A 129 4.53 -21.19 0.10
CA GLU A 129 3.80 -19.97 -0.20
C GLU A 129 2.99 -20.02 -1.52
N TRP A 130 3.14 -21.06 -2.36
CA TRP A 130 2.55 -21.11 -3.71
C TRP A 130 1.04 -21.39 -3.73
N ASN A 131 0.50 -22.11 -2.74
CA ASN A 131 -0.91 -22.52 -2.66
C ASN A 131 -1.64 -21.93 -1.45
N MET A 132 -1.27 -20.71 -1.08
CA MET A 132 -1.83 -20.03 0.10
C MET A 132 -3.27 -19.59 -0.15
N LEU A 133 -4.10 -19.75 0.88
CA LEU A 133 -5.41 -19.10 0.95
C LEU A 133 -5.23 -17.58 1.02
N GLU A 134 -6.25 -16.81 0.67
CA GLU A 134 -6.23 -15.35 0.85
C GLU A 134 -6.24 -14.97 2.35
N GLY A 135 -5.34 -14.10 2.80
CA GLY A 135 -5.32 -13.77 4.23
C GLY A 135 -4.06 -13.15 4.79
N ILE A 136 -4.02 -13.06 6.11
CA ILE A 136 -2.85 -12.66 6.89
C ILE A 136 -2.19 -13.92 7.42
N PHE A 137 -0.91 -14.09 7.11
CA PHE A 137 -0.15 -15.29 7.47
C PHE A 137 1.02 -14.93 8.37
N SER A 138 1.16 -15.68 9.46
CA SER A 138 2.27 -15.58 10.40
C SER A 138 3.17 -16.81 10.24
N TYR A 139 4.43 -16.57 9.91
CA TYR A 139 5.48 -17.59 9.83
C TYR A 139 6.47 -17.36 10.98
N SER A 140 6.35 -18.17 12.02
CA SER A 140 7.07 -17.98 13.29
C SER A 140 8.47 -18.58 13.31
N THR A 141 8.88 -19.21 12.20
CA THR A 141 10.21 -19.82 12.00
C THR A 141 11.05 -19.06 10.99
N SER A 142 12.36 -19.03 11.22
CA SER A 142 13.34 -18.44 10.32
C SER A 142 14.73 -19.03 10.56
N THR A 143 15.50 -19.26 9.49
CA THR A 143 16.87 -19.80 9.59
C THR A 143 17.91 -18.74 9.23
N PRO A 144 19.00 -18.59 10.01
CA PRO A 144 20.10 -17.71 9.64
C PRO A 144 20.85 -18.19 8.39
N TYR A 145 21.52 -17.27 7.72
CA TYR A 145 22.36 -17.50 6.55
C TYR A 145 23.84 -17.35 6.92
N TYR A 146 24.64 -18.41 6.80
CA TYR A 146 26.02 -18.45 7.31
C TYR A 146 27.08 -18.24 6.21
N SER A 147 26.80 -17.40 5.21
CA SER A 147 27.75 -17.13 4.14
C SER A 147 27.73 -15.66 3.73
N GLN A 148 28.91 -15.05 3.62
CA GLN A 148 29.05 -13.71 3.02
C GLN A 148 29.13 -13.74 1.50
N TYR A 149 29.19 -14.92 0.86
CA TYR A 149 29.49 -15.04 -0.58
C TYR A 149 28.58 -14.14 -1.43
N LEU A 150 27.28 -14.10 -1.10
CA LEU A 150 26.25 -13.30 -1.78
C LEU A 150 26.35 -11.78 -1.55
N LEU A 151 27.17 -11.35 -0.60
CA LEU A 151 27.40 -9.94 -0.25
C LEU A 151 28.76 -9.42 -0.76
N THR A 152 29.51 -10.24 -1.50
CA THR A 152 30.82 -9.87 -2.06
C THR A 152 30.75 -9.65 -3.57
N ASP A 153 31.79 -9.03 -4.13
CA ASP A 153 31.94 -8.83 -5.58
C ASP A 153 32.00 -10.15 -6.40
N ASN A 154 32.10 -11.30 -5.73
CA ASN A 154 32.05 -12.62 -6.36
C ASN A 154 30.61 -13.13 -6.60
N ALA A 155 29.60 -12.47 -6.02
CA ALA A 155 28.21 -12.86 -6.16
C ALA A 155 27.65 -12.59 -7.56
N TRP A 156 26.66 -13.39 -7.99
CA TRP A 156 25.93 -13.09 -9.22
C TRP A 156 24.95 -11.94 -9.02
N TYR A 157 25.12 -10.88 -9.81
CA TYR A 157 24.11 -9.83 -9.91
C TYR A 157 23.10 -10.17 -11.01
N PHE A 158 21.85 -10.44 -10.59
CA PHE A 158 20.74 -10.76 -11.48
C PHE A 158 20.00 -9.52 -11.99
N GLY A 159 20.18 -8.36 -11.33
CA GLY A 159 19.51 -7.12 -11.71
C GLY A 159 17.99 -7.28 -11.74
N ASN A 160 17.36 -6.99 -12.88
CA ASN A 160 15.91 -7.10 -13.05
C ASN A 160 15.42 -8.53 -13.34
N VAL A 161 16.31 -9.53 -13.31
CA VAL A 161 15.96 -10.92 -13.64
C VAL A 161 15.36 -11.62 -12.43
N ILE A 162 14.10 -12.04 -12.55
CA ILE A 162 13.42 -12.91 -11.58
C ILE A 162 13.79 -14.36 -11.92
N ASN A 163 14.34 -15.10 -10.95
CA ASN A 163 14.83 -16.47 -11.11
C ASN A 163 14.45 -17.38 -9.93
N GLU A 164 14.81 -18.65 -10.01
CA GLU A 164 14.53 -19.65 -8.97
C GLU A 164 15.14 -19.32 -7.60
N THR A 165 16.24 -18.56 -7.52
CA THR A 165 16.79 -18.12 -6.23
C THR A 165 15.84 -17.17 -5.48
N LEU A 166 15.10 -16.34 -6.24
CA LEU A 166 14.04 -15.49 -5.69
C LEU A 166 12.74 -16.29 -5.47
N LEU A 167 12.40 -17.20 -6.38
CA LEU A 167 11.14 -17.96 -6.36
C LEU A 167 11.11 -19.10 -5.32
N ASN A 168 12.23 -19.78 -5.09
CA ASN A 168 12.37 -20.84 -4.08
C ASN A 168 12.21 -20.32 -2.66
N ASN A 169 12.19 -19.00 -2.49
CA ASN A 169 12.02 -18.43 -1.20
C ASN A 169 10.73 -17.63 -1.06
N TYR A 170 10.27 -16.79 -2.02
CA TYR A 170 9.49 -15.66 -1.51
C TYR A 170 8.44 -14.96 -2.38
N MET A 171 7.73 -15.54 -3.36
CA MET A 171 6.70 -14.76 -4.09
C MET A 171 5.49 -15.57 -4.62
N PRO A 172 4.45 -15.84 -3.78
CA PRO A 172 3.20 -16.51 -4.21
C PRO A 172 2.65 -15.96 -5.53
N ARG A 173 2.67 -14.62 -5.66
CA ARG A 173 2.07 -13.88 -6.77
C ARG A 173 2.66 -14.20 -8.15
N PHE A 174 3.87 -14.77 -8.22
CA PHE A 174 4.47 -15.17 -9.49
C PHE A 174 4.14 -16.60 -9.91
N VAL A 175 3.65 -17.40 -8.96
CA VAL A 175 3.30 -18.80 -9.19
C VAL A 175 1.81 -18.96 -9.43
N THR A 176 0.98 -18.01 -8.98
CA THR A 176 -0.46 -18.04 -9.22
C THR A 176 -0.89 -17.24 -10.46
N THR A 177 -2.09 -17.51 -10.97
CA THR A 177 -2.69 -16.78 -12.11
C THR A 177 -3.13 -15.37 -11.79
N ASN A 178 -3.08 -14.95 -10.51
CA ASN A 178 -3.50 -13.62 -10.09
C ASN A 178 -2.34 -12.87 -9.41
N THR A 179 -2.25 -11.58 -9.71
CA THR A 179 -1.21 -10.67 -9.23
C THR A 179 -1.75 -9.59 -8.29
N ASP A 180 -2.94 -9.84 -7.75
CA ASP A 180 -3.70 -9.07 -6.77
C ASP A 180 -3.09 -9.12 -5.35
N ASP A 181 -3.51 -8.17 -4.51
CA ASP A 181 -3.08 -8.09 -3.13
C ASP A 181 -3.91 -9.03 -2.24
N ARG A 182 -3.61 -10.33 -2.29
CA ARG A 182 -4.36 -11.38 -1.57
C ARG A 182 -3.76 -11.81 -0.24
N ASN A 183 -2.51 -11.43 0.03
CA ASN A 183 -1.78 -11.95 1.17
C ASN A 183 -0.90 -10.90 1.83
N LEU A 184 -0.97 -10.83 3.17
CA LEU A 184 0.08 -10.25 4.00
C LEU A 184 0.90 -11.38 4.63
N LEU A 185 2.21 -11.39 4.40
CA LEU A 185 3.13 -12.34 4.99
C LEU A 185 3.89 -11.65 6.13
N VAL A 186 3.67 -12.11 7.36
CA VAL A 186 4.34 -11.63 8.57
C VAL A 186 5.32 -12.71 9.00
N LEU A 187 6.61 -12.44 8.89
CA LEU A 187 7.67 -13.45 9.00
C LEU A 187 8.64 -13.10 10.11
N ALA A 188 9.04 -14.08 10.91
CA ALA A 188 10.07 -13.88 11.91
C ALA A 188 11.43 -13.57 11.26
N VAL A 189 12.19 -12.64 11.85
CA VAL A 189 13.66 -12.67 11.69
C VAL A 189 14.21 -13.85 12.50
N PRO A 190 15.39 -14.39 12.15
CA PRO A 190 15.99 -15.48 12.94
C PRO A 190 16.14 -15.08 14.41
N ASN A 191 16.11 -16.05 15.33
CA ASN A 191 16.42 -15.76 16.72
C ASN A 191 17.90 -15.41 16.88
N ALA A 192 18.21 -14.59 17.90
CA ALA A 192 19.57 -14.38 18.34
C ALA A 192 20.22 -15.72 18.74
N GLN A 193 21.54 -15.82 18.61
CA GLN A 193 22.29 -17.04 18.94
C GLN A 193 23.37 -16.78 19.96
N LYS A 194 23.55 -17.73 20.88
CA LYS A 194 24.63 -17.67 21.86
C LYS A 194 25.99 -17.62 21.16
N LYS A 195 26.88 -16.79 21.69
CA LYS A 195 28.29 -16.79 21.32
C LYS A 195 28.94 -18.02 21.91
N GLU A 196 29.53 -18.82 21.05
CA GLU A 196 30.37 -19.94 21.45
C GLU A 196 31.84 -19.63 21.16
N ASN A 197 32.75 -20.40 21.78
CA ASN A 197 34.19 -20.35 21.50
C ASN A 197 34.83 -18.95 21.50
N ASN A 198 34.38 -18.06 22.40
CA ASN A 198 34.82 -16.66 22.50
C ASN A 198 34.64 -15.86 21.19
N SER A 199 33.63 -16.21 20.38
CA SER A 199 33.30 -15.47 19.17
C SER A 199 33.02 -14.00 19.47
N ASN A 200 33.55 -13.12 18.64
CA ASN A 200 33.27 -11.68 18.66
C ASN A 200 32.23 -11.27 17.60
N ALA A 201 31.49 -12.24 17.04
CA ALA A 201 30.39 -11.95 16.13
C ALA A 201 29.34 -11.06 16.82
N GLU A 202 28.86 -10.08 16.06
CA GLU A 202 27.86 -9.10 16.47
C GLU A 202 26.50 -9.44 15.87
N VAL A 203 26.47 -9.84 14.58
CA VAL A 203 25.24 -10.06 13.82
C VAL A 203 25.20 -11.41 13.10
N LEU A 204 24.01 -11.98 13.00
CA LEU A 204 23.64 -13.09 12.13
C LEU A 204 23.02 -12.51 10.86
N LEU A 205 23.37 -13.08 9.71
CA LEU A 205 22.80 -12.63 8.45
C LEU A 205 21.44 -13.29 8.23
N ASN A 206 20.40 -12.46 8.07
CA ASN A 206 19.10 -12.95 7.64
C ASN A 206 19.07 -13.18 6.12
N ASP A 207 18.27 -14.15 5.68
CA ASP A 207 18.22 -14.60 4.29
C ASP A 207 17.79 -13.49 3.30
N ALA A 208 16.87 -12.61 3.72
CA ALA A 208 16.47 -11.45 2.93
C ALA A 208 17.65 -10.49 2.69
N THR A 209 18.43 -10.19 3.73
CA THR A 209 19.62 -9.33 3.63
C THR A 209 20.69 -9.95 2.76
N ALA A 210 20.89 -11.27 2.84
CA ALA A 210 21.87 -11.97 2.01
C ALA A 210 21.55 -11.86 0.51
N LYS A 211 20.25 -11.87 0.15
CA LYS A 211 19.78 -11.99 -1.24
C LYS A 211 19.42 -10.66 -1.89
N LEU A 212 18.93 -9.68 -1.12
CA LEU A 212 18.52 -8.37 -1.67
C LEU A 212 19.58 -7.70 -2.57
N PRO A 213 20.89 -7.72 -2.24
CA PRO A 213 21.94 -7.13 -3.07
C PRO A 213 22.17 -7.80 -4.42
N LEU A 214 21.66 -9.02 -4.62
CA LEU A 214 21.77 -9.74 -5.90
C LEU A 214 20.84 -9.16 -6.97
N TYR A 215 19.87 -8.34 -6.56
CA TYR A 215 18.80 -7.87 -7.43
C TYR A 215 18.76 -6.34 -7.52
N SER A 216 18.03 -5.83 -8.51
CA SER A 216 17.81 -4.40 -8.67
C SER A 216 16.84 -3.83 -7.61
N ASP A 217 16.81 -2.51 -7.51
CA ASP A 217 15.86 -1.78 -6.64
C ASP A 217 14.41 -2.19 -6.86
N GLU A 218 14.05 -2.51 -8.09
CA GLU A 218 12.66 -2.83 -8.47
C GLU A 218 12.27 -4.23 -8.02
N VAL A 219 13.21 -5.17 -8.08
CA VAL A 219 13.00 -6.51 -7.51
C VAL A 219 13.01 -6.43 -5.98
N ALA A 220 13.83 -5.57 -5.37
CA ALA A 220 13.83 -5.35 -3.92
C ALA A 220 12.48 -4.77 -3.41
N LYS A 221 11.90 -3.80 -4.12
CA LYS A 221 10.55 -3.25 -3.83
C LYS A 221 9.47 -4.33 -3.95
N LEU A 222 9.55 -5.11 -5.01
CA LEU A 222 8.62 -6.20 -5.29
C LEU A 222 8.68 -7.28 -4.21
N PHE A 223 9.89 -7.72 -3.83
CA PHE A 223 10.14 -8.71 -2.77
C PHE A 223 9.43 -8.35 -1.46
N ARG A 224 9.55 -7.09 -1.05
CA ARG A 224 8.99 -6.63 0.22
C ARG A 224 7.54 -6.18 0.15
N SER A 225 6.95 -6.02 -1.04
CA SER A 225 5.59 -5.49 -1.21
C SER A 225 4.51 -6.27 -0.45
N GLN A 226 4.69 -7.58 -0.22
CA GLN A 226 3.73 -8.43 0.50
C GLN A 226 4.19 -8.83 1.91
N ARG A 227 5.30 -8.27 2.40
CA ARG A 227 6.01 -8.80 3.57
C ARG A 227 6.21 -7.78 4.68
N ILE A 228 6.11 -8.27 5.91
CA ILE A 228 6.63 -7.65 7.12
C ILE A 228 7.55 -8.67 7.78
N MET A 229 8.79 -8.28 8.06
CA MET A 229 9.72 -9.05 8.88
C MET A 229 9.62 -8.55 10.31
N VAL A 230 9.68 -9.45 11.28
CA VAL A 230 9.40 -9.15 12.69
C VAL A 230 10.55 -9.60 13.56
N ASP A 231 11.16 -8.63 14.24
CA ASP A 231 12.06 -8.85 15.37
C ASP A 231 11.30 -8.64 16.69
N ALA A 232 11.92 -9.01 17.80
CA ALA A 232 11.30 -9.05 19.11
C ALA A 232 11.96 -8.11 20.11
N ALA A 233 11.14 -7.46 20.93
CA ALA A 233 11.55 -6.81 22.16
C ALA A 233 11.17 -7.67 23.37
N ASN A 234 12.08 -7.79 24.33
CA ASN A 234 11.90 -8.50 25.59
C ASN A 234 11.83 -7.49 26.74
N CYS A 235 10.81 -7.59 27.58
CA CYS A 235 10.69 -6.74 28.77
C CYS A 235 10.99 -7.46 30.09
N PHE A 236 11.32 -8.74 30.07
CA PHE A 236 11.55 -9.55 31.29
C PHE A 236 12.98 -10.07 31.41
N VAL A 237 13.62 -10.35 30.27
CA VAL A 237 15.05 -10.67 30.21
C VAL A 237 15.74 -9.54 29.47
N TYR A 238 16.69 -8.91 30.15
CA TYR A 238 17.37 -7.74 29.63
C TYR A 238 18.59 -8.11 28.82
N GLY A 239 18.64 -7.56 27.63
CA GLY A 239 19.71 -7.71 26.69
C GLY A 239 20.49 -6.43 26.43
N LYS A 240 21.27 -6.46 25.35
CA LYS A 240 22.33 -5.49 25.08
C LYS A 240 21.82 -4.08 24.74
N LYS A 241 20.72 -3.99 23.99
CA LYS A 241 20.15 -2.73 23.52
C LYS A 241 18.87 -2.40 24.27
N ASP A 242 18.87 -1.29 24.99
CA ASP A 242 17.68 -0.71 25.58
C ASP A 242 16.75 -0.15 24.49
N VAL A 243 15.49 -0.54 24.54
CA VAL A 243 14.42 -0.03 23.68
C VAL A 243 13.18 0.35 24.50
N THR A 244 13.37 0.56 25.79
CA THR A 244 12.31 0.92 26.74
C THR A 244 11.61 2.17 26.27
N ASN A 245 10.30 2.06 26.06
CA ASN A 245 9.47 3.20 25.72
C ASN A 245 8.02 2.94 26.16
N SER A 246 7.23 4.01 26.15
CA SER A 246 5.85 3.97 26.61
C SER A 246 4.92 3.07 25.78
N VAL A 247 5.29 2.70 24.55
CA VAL A 247 4.51 1.76 23.73
C VAL A 247 4.62 0.36 24.33
N LEU A 248 5.84 -0.16 24.49
CA LEU A 248 6.06 -1.50 25.07
C LEU A 248 5.55 -1.60 26.51
N LEU A 249 5.83 -0.60 27.35
CA LEU A 249 5.43 -0.63 28.76
C LEU A 249 3.91 -0.60 28.96
N ASN A 250 3.13 -0.16 27.96
CA ASN A 250 1.68 -0.15 28.03
C ASN A 250 1.03 -1.37 27.36
N GLU A 251 1.80 -2.28 26.74
CA GLU A 251 1.25 -3.51 26.20
C GLU A 251 0.67 -4.39 27.31
N SER A 252 -0.35 -5.16 26.97
CA SER A 252 -0.98 -6.06 27.94
C SER A 252 -0.16 -7.32 28.13
N TYR A 253 0.05 -7.70 29.40
CA TYR A 253 0.70 -8.94 29.78
C TYR A 253 0.02 -9.53 31.02
N LYS A 254 -0.37 -10.80 30.98
CA LYS A 254 -1.07 -11.50 32.09
C LYS A 254 -2.28 -10.71 32.65
N GLY A 255 -3.00 -9.99 31.78
CA GLY A 255 -4.15 -9.15 32.17
C GLY A 255 -3.80 -7.80 32.81
N GLY A 256 -2.53 -7.49 33.05
CA GLY A 256 -2.01 -6.18 33.45
C GLY A 256 -1.28 -5.46 32.32
N LYS A 257 -0.66 -4.32 32.62
CA LYS A 257 0.30 -3.67 31.71
C LYS A 257 1.70 -4.17 31.98
N ILE A 258 2.58 -4.17 30.98
CA ILE A 258 3.99 -4.51 31.20
C ILE A 258 4.65 -3.65 32.29
N SER A 259 4.30 -2.38 32.38
CA SER A 259 4.79 -1.47 33.43
C SER A 259 4.53 -1.96 34.86
N ASP A 260 3.57 -2.85 35.05
CA ASP A 260 3.25 -3.42 36.37
C ASP A 260 4.24 -4.52 36.77
N PHE A 261 5.03 -5.03 35.82
CA PHE A 261 5.96 -6.14 36.00
C PHE A 261 7.41 -5.78 35.65
N SER A 262 7.61 -4.80 34.77
CA SER A 262 8.93 -4.38 34.32
C SER A 262 8.96 -2.90 33.95
N GLU A 263 10.09 -2.28 34.25
CA GLU A 263 10.38 -0.88 33.94
C GLU A 263 11.29 -0.74 32.69
N LYS A 264 11.78 -1.87 32.17
CA LYS A 264 12.80 -1.91 31.11
C LYS A 264 12.42 -2.90 30.02
N CYS A 265 12.73 -2.55 28.78
CA CYS A 265 12.65 -3.46 27.64
C CYS A 265 13.92 -3.35 26.81
N THR A 266 14.34 -4.47 26.26
CA THR A 266 15.52 -4.56 25.40
C THR A 266 15.18 -5.29 24.11
N MET A 267 16.04 -5.16 23.10
CA MET A 267 15.97 -6.05 21.93
C MET A 267 16.17 -7.52 22.32
N SER A 268 15.87 -8.42 21.38
CA SER A 268 15.84 -9.86 21.58
C SER A 268 17.16 -10.47 22.05
N GLN A 269 18.30 -9.89 21.66
CA GLN A 269 19.63 -10.39 22.01
C GLN A 269 20.10 -10.01 23.41
N THR A 270 20.66 -10.98 24.14
CA THR A 270 21.45 -10.74 25.36
C THR A 270 22.89 -10.30 25.06
N ASP A 271 23.67 -9.96 26.09
CA ASP A 271 25.07 -9.54 25.94
C ASP A 271 25.97 -10.65 25.36
N ASP A 272 25.67 -11.90 25.69
CA ASP A 272 26.35 -13.10 25.24
C ASP A 272 25.79 -13.65 23.90
N GLU A 273 24.90 -12.94 23.23
CA GLU A 273 24.29 -13.35 21.97
C GLU A 273 24.71 -12.48 20.77
N ILE A 274 24.52 -13.07 19.59
CA ILE A 274 24.70 -12.49 18.26
C ILE A 274 23.30 -12.10 17.75
N SER A 275 23.10 -10.85 17.35
CA SER A 275 21.77 -10.33 16.99
C SER A 275 21.37 -10.66 15.55
N ALA A 276 20.08 -10.80 15.30
CA ALA A 276 19.55 -10.98 13.94
C ALA A 276 18.97 -9.65 13.40
N ASP A 277 19.85 -8.68 13.17
CA ASP A 277 19.47 -7.32 12.77
C ASP A 277 18.77 -7.29 11.39
N ALA A 278 17.89 -6.30 11.18
CA ALA A 278 17.14 -6.12 9.94
C ALA A 278 18.02 -5.91 8.70
N LEU A 279 19.09 -5.13 8.84
CA LEU A 279 20.08 -4.76 7.82
C LEU A 279 19.42 -4.31 6.50
N TYR A 280 19.64 -5.00 5.38
CA TYR A 280 19.04 -4.62 4.10
C TYR A 280 17.54 -4.91 4.00
N ALA A 281 16.98 -5.70 4.92
CA ALA A 281 15.54 -5.91 5.05
C ALA A 281 14.83 -4.84 5.91
N ARG A 282 15.54 -3.80 6.38
CA ARG A 282 14.99 -2.75 7.27
C ARG A 282 13.74 -2.05 6.72
N SER A 283 13.63 -1.91 5.40
CA SER A 283 12.49 -1.25 4.74
C SER A 283 11.16 -1.99 4.90
N ASN A 284 11.19 -3.24 5.36
CA ASN A 284 9.99 -4.02 5.68
C ASN A 284 10.10 -4.76 7.03
N THR A 285 11.00 -4.31 7.91
CA THR A 285 11.15 -4.88 9.26
C THR A 285 10.51 -3.99 10.32
N ILE A 286 9.90 -4.60 11.33
CA ILE A 286 9.36 -3.95 12.52
C ILE A 286 9.68 -4.79 13.76
N VAL A 287 9.61 -4.19 14.95
CA VAL A 287 9.79 -4.88 16.23
C VAL A 287 8.45 -4.95 16.95
N ALA A 288 8.10 -6.11 17.49
CA ALA A 288 6.97 -6.25 18.41
C ALA A 288 7.43 -6.88 19.72
N LEU A 289 6.61 -6.76 20.77
CA LEU A 289 6.85 -7.50 22.00
C LEU A 289 6.96 -9.00 21.68
N GLY A 290 7.96 -9.69 22.23
CA GLY A 290 8.17 -11.13 22.03
C GLY A 290 7.80 -12.00 23.23
N ASN A 291 7.34 -11.40 24.33
CA ASN A 291 7.01 -12.15 25.55
C ASN A 291 5.66 -12.87 25.44
N ILE A 292 5.57 -14.07 25.98
CA ILE A 292 4.33 -14.83 26.18
C ILE A 292 4.47 -15.68 27.44
N TYR A 293 3.39 -15.90 28.18
CA TYR A 293 3.42 -16.77 29.35
C TYR A 293 2.97 -18.19 28.99
N SER A 294 3.72 -19.22 29.36
CA SER A 294 3.24 -20.61 29.29
C SER A 294 2.54 -20.98 30.60
N LYS A 295 1.27 -21.40 30.50
CA LYS A 295 0.55 -21.99 31.64
C LYS A 295 1.03 -23.41 31.92
N THR A 296 1.51 -24.10 30.88
CA THR A 296 1.99 -25.47 30.96
C THR A 296 3.24 -25.56 31.81
N GLU A 297 4.23 -24.74 31.47
CA GLU A 297 5.55 -24.69 32.10
C GLU A 297 5.61 -23.68 33.26
N GLU A 298 4.55 -22.87 33.43
CA GLU A 298 4.45 -21.81 34.44
C GLU A 298 5.55 -20.74 34.35
N GLU A 299 6.12 -20.54 33.16
CA GLU A 299 7.23 -19.61 32.92
C GLU A 299 6.98 -18.63 31.77
N ASP A 300 7.76 -17.56 31.77
CA ASP A 300 7.77 -16.57 30.70
C ASP A 300 8.64 -17.06 29.54
N LYS A 301 8.05 -17.18 28.35
CA LYS A 301 8.71 -17.50 27.10
C LYS A 301 8.94 -16.23 26.28
N PHE A 302 9.92 -16.29 25.39
CA PHE A 302 10.33 -15.16 24.57
C PHE A 302 10.84 -15.61 23.20
N GLY A 303 10.58 -14.81 22.15
CA GLY A 303 11.19 -14.99 20.84
C GLY A 303 10.50 -14.20 19.72
N THR A 304 11.19 -14.09 18.57
CA THR A 304 10.60 -13.54 17.34
C THR A 304 9.41 -14.37 16.86
N SER A 305 9.40 -15.65 17.22
CA SER A 305 8.29 -16.58 17.05
C SER A 305 6.98 -16.17 17.74
N PHE A 306 7.02 -15.33 18.78
CA PHE A 306 5.81 -14.81 19.43
C PHE A 306 5.53 -13.35 19.03
N ALA A 307 6.56 -12.57 18.74
CA ALA A 307 6.41 -11.23 18.16
C ALA A 307 5.71 -11.25 16.78
N THR A 308 5.98 -12.29 15.98
CA THR A 308 5.41 -12.48 14.64
C THR A 308 3.89 -12.68 14.66
N PRO A 309 3.32 -13.68 15.38
CA PRO A 309 1.87 -13.86 15.46
C PRO A 309 1.19 -12.69 16.16
N ARG A 310 1.86 -12.01 17.10
CA ARG A 310 1.37 -10.74 17.67
C ARG A 310 1.22 -9.66 16.58
N THR A 311 2.22 -9.49 15.73
CA THR A 311 2.17 -8.54 14.61
C THR A 311 1.09 -8.89 13.59
N ALA A 312 0.89 -10.19 13.29
CA ALA A 312 -0.24 -10.64 12.48
C ALA A 312 -1.59 -10.33 13.14
N GLY A 313 -1.68 -10.45 14.47
CA GLY A 313 -2.86 -10.05 15.25
C GLY A 313 -3.15 -8.55 15.13
N TYR A 314 -2.13 -7.70 15.26
CA TYR A 314 -2.26 -6.27 15.03
C TYR A 314 -2.75 -5.93 13.61
N ALA A 315 -2.23 -6.62 12.60
CA ALA A 315 -2.72 -6.49 11.22
C ALA A 315 -4.21 -6.87 11.09
N ALA A 316 -4.65 -7.92 11.78
CA ALA A 316 -6.05 -8.34 11.81
C ALA A 316 -6.96 -7.31 12.50
N LEU A 317 -6.50 -6.69 13.60
CA LEU A 317 -7.24 -5.61 14.29
C LEU A 317 -7.42 -4.38 13.40
N ILE A 318 -6.38 -3.98 12.67
CA ILE A 318 -6.44 -2.85 11.71
C ILE A 318 -7.45 -3.16 10.60
N LEU A 319 -7.40 -4.34 9.99
CA LEU A 319 -8.36 -4.76 8.99
C LEU A 319 -9.80 -4.83 9.53
N ASN A 320 -9.96 -5.20 10.79
CA ASN A 320 -11.27 -5.21 11.44
C ASN A 320 -11.82 -3.81 11.68
N LYS A 321 -10.97 -2.85 12.04
CA LYS A 321 -11.37 -1.46 12.23
C LYS A 321 -11.63 -0.72 10.91
N PHE A 322 -10.83 -0.98 9.88
CA PHE A 322 -10.88 -0.30 8.60
C PHE A 322 -11.19 -1.30 7.47
N LYS A 323 -12.46 -1.72 7.39
CA LYS A 323 -12.92 -2.66 6.36
C LYS A 323 -12.77 -2.07 4.96
N GLY A 324 -12.25 -2.86 4.03
CA GLY A 324 -11.90 -2.43 2.67
C GLY A 324 -10.40 -2.19 2.43
N LEU A 325 -9.57 -2.11 3.48
CA LEU A 325 -8.12 -2.00 3.29
C LEU A 325 -7.55 -3.20 2.52
N THR A 326 -6.62 -2.90 1.62
CA THR A 326 -5.74 -3.92 1.04
C THR A 326 -4.72 -4.38 2.09
N TYR A 327 -4.13 -5.56 1.91
CA TYR A 327 -3.10 -6.08 2.81
C TYR A 327 -1.85 -5.20 2.84
N HIS A 328 -1.49 -4.64 1.69
CA HIS A 328 -0.41 -3.68 1.59
C HIS A 328 -0.71 -2.38 2.37
N GLN A 329 -1.96 -1.89 2.36
CA GLN A 329 -2.32 -0.72 3.16
C GLN A 329 -2.31 -0.99 4.67
N ILE A 330 -2.60 -2.22 5.10
CA ILE A 330 -2.41 -2.61 6.50
C ILE A 330 -0.92 -2.53 6.87
N LYS A 331 -0.04 -3.01 5.98
CA LYS A 331 1.42 -2.85 6.14
C LYS A 331 1.80 -1.37 6.22
N GLU A 332 1.28 -0.52 5.32
CA GLU A 332 1.53 0.92 5.35
C GLU A 332 1.17 1.55 6.71
N ILE A 333 -0.01 1.23 7.24
CA ILE A 333 -0.46 1.75 8.55
C ILE A 333 0.44 1.24 9.67
N LEU A 334 0.73 -0.06 9.73
CA LEU A 334 1.60 -0.64 10.77
C LEU A 334 3.00 -0.01 10.78
N LEU A 335 3.63 0.09 9.61
CA LEU A 335 5.00 0.59 9.51
C LEU A 335 5.08 2.09 9.77
N THR A 336 4.15 2.88 9.24
CA THR A 336 4.22 4.35 9.39
C THR A 336 3.93 4.81 10.81
N THR A 337 3.12 4.05 11.55
CA THR A 337 2.76 4.37 12.94
C THR A 337 3.74 3.84 13.99
N ALA A 338 4.72 3.02 13.59
CA ALA A 338 5.73 2.49 14.50
C ALA A 338 6.48 3.58 15.28
N TYR A 339 6.74 3.31 16.56
CA TYR A 339 7.54 4.16 17.42
C TYR A 339 9.03 4.03 17.08
N ARG A 340 9.69 5.18 16.95
CA ARG A 340 11.12 5.30 16.66
C ARG A 340 11.66 6.61 17.20
N GLU A 341 12.91 6.59 17.68
CA GLU A 341 13.56 7.78 18.24
C GLU A 341 13.94 8.80 17.16
N ARG A 342 14.41 8.30 16.01
CA ARG A 342 14.72 9.10 14.83
C ARG A 342 13.78 8.70 13.72
N ASP A 343 13.29 9.68 12.97
CA ASP A 343 12.35 9.46 11.87
C ASP A 343 13.07 8.97 10.60
N ARG A 344 13.71 7.80 10.73
CA ARG A 344 14.49 7.10 9.71
C ARG A 344 14.34 5.60 9.84
N LEU A 345 14.74 4.83 8.83
CA LEU A 345 14.91 3.38 8.98
C LEU A 345 16.17 3.06 9.78
N ASP A 346 16.06 2.12 10.71
CA ASP A 346 17.17 1.64 11.53
C ASP A 346 17.70 0.29 11.01
N ASN A 347 19.02 0.11 11.03
CA ASN A 347 19.65 -1.13 10.56
C ASN A 347 19.32 -2.35 11.43
N GLN A 348 18.86 -2.15 12.67
CA GLN A 348 18.45 -3.25 13.54
C GLN A 348 16.94 -3.37 13.60
N MET A 349 16.23 -2.27 13.84
CA MET A 349 14.80 -2.28 14.15
C MET A 349 13.89 -1.98 12.95
N GLY A 350 14.45 -1.67 11.78
CA GLY A 350 13.67 -1.27 10.62
C GLY A 350 12.85 0.00 10.87
N TRP A 351 11.52 -0.12 10.79
CA TRP A 351 10.59 0.97 11.03
C TRP A 351 10.44 1.34 12.52
N GLY A 352 10.91 0.50 13.44
CA GLY A 352 10.81 0.72 14.88
C GLY A 352 9.87 -0.29 15.55
N ILE A 353 9.26 0.11 16.67
CA ILE A 353 8.38 -0.75 17.48
C ILE A 353 6.93 -0.54 17.10
N VAL A 354 6.16 -1.62 16.93
CA VAL A 354 4.72 -1.52 16.63
C VAL A 354 4.00 -0.70 17.71
N ASP A 355 3.26 0.33 17.29
CA ASP A 355 2.32 1.07 18.13
C ASP A 355 0.89 0.85 17.64
N ILE A 356 0.26 -0.24 18.11
CA ILE A 356 -1.08 -0.60 17.68
C ILE A 356 -2.12 0.49 18.03
N ARG A 357 -1.93 1.20 19.15
CA ARG A 357 -2.86 2.27 19.56
C ARG A 357 -2.84 3.40 18.54
N LYS A 358 -1.65 3.78 18.07
CA LYS A 358 -1.49 4.76 17.00
C LYS A 358 -1.99 4.22 15.65
N ALA A 359 -1.69 2.97 15.31
CA ALA A 359 -2.13 2.34 14.06
C ALA A 359 -3.66 2.28 13.93
N LEU A 360 -4.37 2.01 15.03
CA LEU A 360 -5.83 2.02 15.06
C LEU A 360 -6.42 3.43 14.86
N ASN A 361 -5.64 4.49 14.88
CA ASN A 361 -6.09 5.85 14.57
C ASN A 361 -5.83 6.24 13.10
N GLY A 362 -5.45 5.29 12.25
CA GLY A 362 -5.13 5.52 10.83
C GLY A 362 -3.63 5.69 10.57
N PRO A 363 -3.22 5.90 9.32
CA PRO A 363 -1.82 6.16 8.99
C PRO A 363 -1.34 7.48 9.61
N THR A 364 -0.05 7.60 9.89
CA THR A 364 0.57 8.88 10.30
C THR A 364 1.44 9.47 9.20
N ASN A 365 1.59 8.74 8.09
CA ASN A 365 2.45 9.12 6.99
C ASN A 365 1.94 8.47 5.70
N LEU A 366 1.75 9.26 4.64
CA LEU A 366 1.57 8.74 3.28
C LEU A 366 2.95 8.56 2.64
N ASN A 367 3.64 7.49 3.02
CA ASN A 367 5.02 7.25 2.58
C ASN A 367 5.06 6.83 1.11
N THR A 368 5.67 7.63 0.23
CA THR A 368 5.62 7.41 -1.22
C THR A 368 6.29 6.11 -1.64
N GLY A 369 7.32 5.66 -0.92
CA GLY A 369 7.99 4.41 -1.20
C GLY A 369 7.18 3.17 -0.85
N LEU A 370 6.38 3.22 0.23
CA LEU A 370 5.40 2.17 0.50
C LEU A 370 4.27 2.23 -0.53
N ILE A 371 3.69 3.41 -0.80
CA ILE A 371 2.62 3.55 -1.80
C ILE A 371 3.09 3.03 -3.17
N GLU A 372 4.32 3.33 -3.58
CA GLU A 372 4.92 2.85 -4.83
C GLU A 372 4.90 1.32 -4.95
N GLU A 373 5.08 0.57 -3.86
CA GLU A 373 5.06 -0.89 -3.88
C GLU A 373 3.70 -1.46 -4.30
N ASN A 374 2.61 -0.69 -4.18
CA ASN A 374 1.31 -1.10 -4.70
C ASN A 374 1.30 -1.25 -6.22
N LYS A 375 2.26 -0.66 -6.95
CA LYS A 375 2.31 -0.68 -8.42
C LYS A 375 2.36 -2.08 -9.02
N PHE A 376 2.83 -3.04 -8.23
CA PHE A 376 2.93 -4.42 -8.67
C PHE A 376 1.56 -5.11 -8.70
N TYR A 377 0.56 -4.64 -7.95
CA TYR A 377 -0.76 -5.25 -7.88
C TYR A 377 -1.65 -4.87 -9.06
N THR A 378 -2.38 -5.86 -9.58
CA THR A 378 -3.35 -5.65 -10.67
C THR A 378 -4.33 -4.53 -10.31
N GLY A 379 -4.47 -3.56 -11.22
CA GLY A 379 -5.42 -2.44 -11.08
C GLY A 379 -4.95 -1.30 -10.16
N MET A 380 -3.82 -1.44 -9.46
CA MET A 380 -3.35 -0.42 -8.52
C MET A 380 -2.53 0.69 -9.18
N TYR A 381 -1.83 0.42 -10.29
CA TYR A 381 -0.95 1.41 -10.93
C TYR A 381 -1.68 2.74 -11.24
N ASP A 382 -2.84 2.68 -11.90
CA ASP A 382 -3.60 3.89 -12.23
C ASP A 382 -4.31 4.50 -11.01
N LYS A 383 -4.56 3.70 -9.96
CA LYS A 383 -5.12 4.17 -8.68
C LYS A 383 -4.11 4.95 -7.85
N ILE A 384 -2.83 4.58 -7.91
CA ILE A 384 -1.79 5.22 -7.11
C ILE A 384 -1.00 6.28 -7.89
N PHE A 385 -0.87 6.20 -9.21
CA PHE A 385 -0.09 7.21 -9.97
C PHE A 385 -0.98 8.24 -10.65
N ASN A 386 -0.47 9.48 -10.72
CA ASN A 386 -0.91 10.45 -11.71
C ASN A 386 -0.06 10.33 -12.97
N LYS A 387 -0.68 10.18 -14.15
CA LYS A 387 0.07 10.12 -15.43
C LYS A 387 0.58 11.49 -15.88
N LYS A 388 0.10 12.59 -15.27
CA LYS A 388 0.38 13.97 -15.69
C LYS A 388 1.26 14.75 -14.72
N SER A 389 1.45 14.25 -13.50
CA SER A 389 2.26 14.87 -12.45
C SER A 389 3.10 13.81 -11.75
N ASN A 390 3.98 14.24 -10.83
CA ASN A 390 4.73 13.34 -9.96
C ASN A 390 3.93 12.94 -8.71
N ASP A 391 2.61 13.10 -8.70
CA ASP A 391 1.80 12.72 -7.55
C ASP A 391 1.64 11.21 -7.46
N ILE A 392 1.71 10.70 -6.24
CA ILE A 392 1.39 9.32 -5.89
C ILE A 392 0.37 9.30 -4.76
N TYR A 393 -0.62 8.42 -4.81
CA TYR A 393 -1.79 8.48 -3.93
C TYR A 393 -1.95 7.23 -3.09
N PHE A 394 -2.23 7.44 -1.80
CA PHE A 394 -2.90 6.44 -1.00
C PHE A 394 -4.35 6.29 -1.50
N TRP A 395 -4.76 5.07 -1.85
CA TRP A 395 -6.09 4.78 -2.37
C TRP A 395 -7.07 4.38 -1.25
N ALA A 396 -7.78 5.34 -0.67
CA ALA A 396 -8.75 5.07 0.39
C ALA A 396 -10.13 4.75 -0.21
N GLU A 397 -10.51 3.46 -0.19
CA GLU A 397 -11.82 2.97 -0.65
C GLU A 397 -12.51 2.19 0.48
N PRO A 398 -13.19 2.88 1.42
CA PRO A 398 -13.78 2.23 2.59
C PRO A 398 -14.98 1.36 2.25
N GLU A 399 -15.08 0.16 2.85
CA GLU A 399 -16.29 -0.69 2.84
C GLU A 399 -17.23 -0.40 4.01
N THR A 400 -16.70 0.28 5.03
CA THR A 400 -17.45 0.87 6.15
C THR A 400 -16.93 2.27 6.37
N ASP A 401 -17.64 3.11 7.12
CA ASP A 401 -17.12 4.43 7.43
C ASP A 401 -15.81 4.32 8.23
N TRP A 402 -14.79 5.06 7.81
CA TRP A 402 -13.49 5.12 8.46
C TRP A 402 -13.33 6.43 9.22
N VAL A 403 -12.63 6.35 10.36
CA VAL A 403 -12.22 7.53 11.14
C VAL A 403 -10.72 7.44 11.40
N TRP A 404 -9.97 8.39 10.87
CA TRP A 404 -8.56 8.59 11.16
C TRP A 404 -8.39 9.84 12.01
N THR A 405 -7.60 9.74 13.06
CA THR A 405 -7.39 10.82 14.02
C THR A 405 -5.94 11.24 14.17
N ASN A 406 -5.02 10.53 13.53
CA ASN A 406 -3.62 10.94 13.47
C ASN A 406 -3.44 12.11 12.51
N ASP A 407 -2.46 12.96 12.80
CA ASP A 407 -1.87 13.84 11.79
C ASP A 407 -1.14 12.98 10.76
N ILE A 408 -1.23 13.37 9.50
CA ILE A 408 -0.73 12.61 8.36
C ILE A 408 0.35 13.41 7.63
N ASP A 409 1.60 12.99 7.79
CA ASP A 409 2.77 13.56 7.13
C ASP A 409 3.13 12.82 5.83
N SER A 410 4.26 13.16 5.20
CA SER A 410 4.76 12.59 3.95
C SER A 410 6.21 12.16 4.07
N GLY A 411 6.55 10.88 3.94
CA GLY A 411 7.94 10.43 3.95
C GLY A 411 8.69 10.61 5.28
N LEU A 412 9.82 9.93 5.41
CA LEU A 412 10.74 10.04 6.55
C LEU A 412 11.57 11.32 6.43
N SER A 413 11.68 12.07 7.53
CA SER A 413 12.38 13.37 7.55
C SER A 413 13.90 13.26 7.72
N ASP A 414 14.42 12.13 8.18
CA ASP A 414 15.83 11.97 8.54
C ASP A 414 16.53 10.95 7.64
N LYS A 415 17.08 11.40 6.51
CA LYS A 415 17.78 10.51 5.57
C LYS A 415 19.17 10.12 6.10
N PRO A 416 19.45 8.83 6.34
CA PRO A 416 20.78 8.39 6.73
C PRO A 416 21.82 8.54 5.60
N SER A 417 23.10 8.49 5.97
CA SER A 417 24.22 8.51 5.04
C SER A 417 25.36 7.60 5.53
N GLY A 418 26.31 7.33 4.64
CA GLY A 418 27.49 6.51 4.94
C GLY A 418 27.17 5.02 5.10
N THR A 419 28.10 4.33 5.75
CA THR A 419 28.05 2.88 5.94
C THR A 419 28.27 2.52 7.41
N SER A 420 27.81 1.32 7.78
CA SER A 420 28.08 0.68 9.06
C SER A 420 28.72 -0.68 8.81
N THR A 421 29.77 -1.01 9.56
CA THR A 421 30.45 -2.31 9.45
C THR A 421 30.14 -3.15 10.66
N TYR A 422 29.74 -4.40 10.42
CA TYR A 422 29.39 -5.39 11.43
C TYR A 422 30.33 -6.59 11.34
N VAL A 423 30.61 -7.21 12.48
CA VAL A 423 31.25 -8.53 12.53
C VAL A 423 30.17 -9.60 12.45
N MET A 424 30.10 -10.33 11.33
CA MET A 424 29.09 -11.35 11.11
C MET A 424 29.60 -12.74 11.48
N ALA A 425 28.71 -13.63 11.93
CA ALA A 425 29.00 -15.07 12.01
C ALA A 425 28.88 -15.73 10.62
N LEU A 426 29.84 -16.60 10.29
CA LEU A 426 29.94 -17.36 9.03
C LEU A 426 29.98 -18.88 9.22
N ASP A 427 29.83 -19.34 10.46
CA ASP A 427 29.74 -20.76 10.77
C ASP A 427 28.45 -21.01 11.54
N LYS A 428 27.74 -22.07 11.15
CA LYS A 428 26.50 -22.49 11.81
C LYS A 428 26.78 -23.15 13.15
N ASP A 429 27.93 -23.80 13.29
CA ASP A 429 28.14 -24.77 14.37
C ASP A 429 28.53 -24.08 15.68
N ASP A 430 29.48 -23.14 15.66
CA ASP A 430 30.02 -22.51 16.87
C ASP A 430 30.30 -21.01 16.72
N ASN A 431 29.89 -20.39 15.60
CA ASN A 431 30.13 -18.98 15.29
C ASN A 431 31.61 -18.56 15.34
N SER A 432 32.57 -19.49 15.28
CA SER A 432 34.01 -19.20 15.38
C SER A 432 34.57 -18.52 14.13
N LYS A 433 33.97 -18.77 12.97
CA LYS A 433 34.33 -18.09 11.71
C LYS A 433 33.53 -16.81 11.60
N ILE A 434 34.23 -15.70 11.39
CA ILE A 434 33.64 -14.38 11.27
C ILE A 434 33.99 -13.71 9.93
N GLY A 435 33.12 -12.82 9.48
CA GLY A 435 33.35 -11.93 8.35
C GLY A 435 33.10 -10.48 8.76
N ARG A 436 33.68 -9.53 8.03
CA ARG A 436 33.31 -8.11 8.17
C ARG A 436 32.41 -7.73 7.00
N VAL A 437 31.19 -7.29 7.30
CA VAL A 437 30.24 -6.84 6.28
C VAL A 437 29.96 -5.36 6.48
N THR A 438 30.05 -4.63 5.38
CA THR A 438 29.74 -3.21 5.33
C THR A 438 28.36 -3.03 4.69
N ILE A 439 27.44 -2.43 5.45
CA ILE A 439 26.06 -2.18 5.08
C ILE A 439 25.91 -0.69 4.75
N GLN A 440 25.29 -0.40 3.60
CA GLN A 440 24.89 0.96 3.27
C GLN A 440 23.73 1.39 4.16
N ASN A 441 23.87 2.52 4.86
CA ASN A 441 22.82 3.03 5.74
C ASN A 441 21.63 3.62 4.98
N TYR A 442 21.79 3.86 3.68
CA TYR A 442 20.76 4.28 2.74
C TYR A 442 20.88 3.42 1.46
N LEU A 443 19.79 2.77 1.05
CA LEU A 443 19.74 1.99 -0.17
C LEU A 443 19.04 2.76 -1.29
N PRO A 444 19.45 2.62 -2.56
CA PRO A 444 18.74 3.23 -3.68
C PRO A 444 17.27 2.81 -3.77
N SER A 445 16.93 1.57 -3.39
CA SER A 445 15.53 1.11 -3.30
C SER A 445 14.68 1.81 -2.23
N GLU A 446 15.29 2.61 -1.34
CA GLU A 446 14.63 3.40 -0.28
C GLU A 446 14.44 4.87 -0.69
N GLU A 447 14.77 5.26 -1.92
CA GLU A 447 14.74 6.66 -2.38
C GLU A 447 13.42 7.37 -2.09
N ASN A 448 12.29 6.71 -2.31
CA ASN A 448 10.96 7.24 -2.07
C ASN A 448 10.52 7.12 -0.59
N PHE A 449 11.34 6.60 0.31
CA PHE A 449 10.97 6.51 1.72
C PHE A 449 11.20 7.85 2.43
N TYR A 450 12.10 8.69 1.91
CA TYR A 450 12.56 9.92 2.56
C TYR A 450 12.08 11.17 1.80
N LYS A 451 11.65 12.19 2.56
CA LYS A 451 11.21 13.51 2.02
C LYS A 451 12.23 14.11 1.06
N GLU A 452 13.51 14.07 1.45
CA GLU A 452 14.61 14.70 0.73
C GLU A 452 14.83 14.11 -0.67
N THR A 453 14.64 12.80 -0.83
CA THR A 453 15.00 12.07 -2.07
C THR A 453 13.81 11.57 -2.87
N SER A 454 12.61 11.65 -2.32
CA SER A 454 11.41 11.15 -2.99
C SER A 454 11.21 11.83 -4.35
N LYS A 455 11.02 11.01 -5.38
CA LYS A 455 10.64 11.46 -6.73
C LYS A 455 9.18 11.88 -6.82
N TYR A 456 8.37 11.39 -5.88
CA TYR A 456 6.94 11.58 -5.87
C TYR A 456 6.48 12.49 -4.74
N VAL A 457 5.35 13.15 -4.96
CA VAL A 457 4.64 13.91 -3.94
C VAL A 457 3.43 13.10 -3.50
N PRO A 458 3.31 12.73 -2.21
CA PRO A 458 2.19 11.92 -1.77
C PRO A 458 0.91 12.74 -1.66
N GLY A 459 -0.20 12.13 -2.05
CA GLY A 459 -1.55 12.64 -1.92
C GLY A 459 -2.52 11.53 -1.46
N LEU A 460 -3.80 11.89 -1.36
CA LEU A 460 -4.87 10.97 -0.97
C LEU A 460 -5.93 10.91 -2.06
N ARG A 461 -6.37 9.71 -2.42
CA ARG A 461 -7.57 9.49 -3.22
C ARG A 461 -8.63 8.83 -2.37
N LYS A 462 -9.71 9.55 -2.09
CA LYS A 462 -10.91 9.01 -1.46
C LYS A 462 -11.90 8.53 -2.52
N ALA A 463 -12.18 7.24 -2.54
CA ALA A 463 -13.12 6.57 -3.44
C ALA A 463 -14.15 5.74 -2.65
N GLY A 464 -15.14 5.18 -3.35
CA GLY A 464 -16.22 4.41 -2.74
C GLY A 464 -17.25 5.28 -2.02
N LYS A 465 -18.44 4.71 -1.79
CA LYS A 465 -19.61 5.42 -1.27
C LYS A 465 -19.52 5.79 0.22
N HIS A 466 -18.74 5.04 0.99
CA HIS A 466 -18.63 5.22 2.44
C HIS A 466 -17.84 6.47 2.82
N LYS A 467 -18.05 6.95 4.05
CA LYS A 467 -17.41 8.16 4.56
C LYS A 467 -16.00 7.87 5.06
N LEU A 468 -15.05 8.74 4.73
CA LEU A 468 -13.76 8.84 5.42
C LEU A 468 -13.75 10.13 6.23
N THR A 469 -13.61 10.01 7.55
CA THR A 469 -13.42 11.16 8.45
C THR A 469 -11.97 11.23 8.86
N ILE A 470 -11.32 12.37 8.68
CA ILE A 470 -9.97 12.64 9.16
C ILE A 470 -10.00 13.85 10.08
N THR A 471 -9.56 13.66 11.33
CA THR A 471 -9.56 14.72 12.32
C THR A 471 -8.20 15.37 12.57
N GLY A 472 -7.11 14.66 12.27
CA GLY A 472 -5.76 15.21 12.30
C GLY A 472 -5.46 16.07 11.06
N ASP A 473 -4.34 16.78 11.12
CA ASP A 473 -3.86 17.64 10.05
C ASP A 473 -3.31 16.81 8.87
N LEU A 474 -3.51 17.29 7.65
CA LEU A 474 -2.93 16.72 6.43
C LEU A 474 -1.73 17.55 5.98
N LEU A 475 -0.52 17.06 6.25
CA LEU A 475 0.73 17.80 6.13
C LEU A 475 1.54 17.47 4.87
N TYR A 476 1.00 16.62 3.99
CA TYR A 476 1.60 16.30 2.70
C TYR A 476 1.24 17.36 1.63
N GLY A 477 2.09 17.51 0.62
CA GLY A 477 1.91 18.51 -0.44
C GLY A 477 1.09 18.06 -1.66
N GLY A 478 0.93 16.75 -1.88
CA GLY A 478 0.24 16.23 -3.06
C GLY A 478 -1.28 16.40 -2.96
N GLU A 479 -1.97 16.31 -4.08
CA GLU A 479 -3.42 16.57 -4.12
C GLU A 479 -4.23 15.59 -3.25
N THR A 480 -5.32 16.09 -2.67
CA THR A 480 -6.36 15.27 -2.04
C THR A 480 -7.57 15.21 -2.95
N GLN A 481 -7.81 14.06 -3.57
CA GLN A 481 -8.89 13.86 -4.54
C GLN A 481 -10.06 13.12 -3.89
N VAL A 482 -11.25 13.73 -3.91
CA VAL A 482 -12.49 13.10 -3.47
C VAL A 482 -13.26 12.66 -4.72
N LEU A 483 -13.11 11.38 -5.05
CA LEU A 483 -13.62 10.77 -6.28
C LEU A 483 -15.07 10.29 -6.13
N GLU A 484 -15.42 9.77 -4.96
CA GLU A 484 -16.77 9.29 -4.64
C GLU A 484 -17.02 9.35 -3.12
N GLY A 485 -18.30 9.44 -2.75
CA GLY A 485 -18.74 9.43 -1.36
C GLY A 485 -18.36 10.70 -0.62
N THR A 486 -18.10 10.58 0.67
CA THR A 486 -17.82 11.73 1.53
C THR A 486 -16.43 11.68 2.14
N LEU A 487 -15.68 12.78 2.02
CA LEU A 487 -14.50 13.06 2.83
C LEU A 487 -14.86 14.13 3.85
N LYS A 488 -14.73 13.82 5.15
CA LYS A 488 -14.90 14.79 6.23
C LYS A 488 -13.53 15.16 6.81
N LEU A 489 -13.23 16.45 6.84
CA LEU A 489 -11.95 16.98 7.32
C LEU A 489 -12.18 17.99 8.45
N THR A 490 -11.65 17.71 9.63
CA THR A 490 -11.66 18.68 10.74
C THR A 490 -10.28 19.27 11.04
N GLY A 491 -9.19 18.58 10.68
CA GLY A 491 -7.83 19.10 10.77
C GLY A 491 -7.52 20.11 9.65
N ASN A 492 -6.35 20.74 9.74
CA ASN A 492 -5.84 21.71 8.78
C ASN A 492 -5.15 21.01 7.60
N ILE A 493 -5.23 21.65 6.43
CA ILE A 493 -4.65 21.20 5.16
C ILE A 493 -3.90 22.39 4.55
N PRO A 494 -2.68 22.71 5.05
CA PRO A 494 -1.95 23.92 4.65
C PRO A 494 -1.43 23.85 3.20
N ASP A 495 -1.00 22.67 2.76
CA ASP A 495 -0.22 22.54 1.52
C ASP A 495 -0.95 21.77 0.40
N SER A 496 -1.80 20.79 0.75
CA SER A 496 -2.54 19.99 -0.23
C SER A 496 -3.71 20.76 -0.86
N THR A 497 -3.82 20.71 -2.19
CA THR A 497 -5.04 21.13 -2.89
C THR A 497 -6.08 20.01 -2.83
N ILE A 498 -7.31 20.35 -2.40
CA ILE A 498 -8.42 19.39 -2.37
C ILE A 498 -9.23 19.51 -3.66
N VAL A 499 -9.42 18.42 -4.40
CA VAL A 499 -10.23 18.35 -5.63
C VAL A 499 -11.44 17.46 -5.39
N VAL A 500 -12.65 18.00 -5.56
CA VAL A 500 -13.90 17.28 -5.31
C VAL A 500 -14.63 17.03 -6.62
N TYR A 501 -14.73 15.76 -7.02
CA TYR A 501 -15.32 15.34 -8.29
C TYR A 501 -16.84 15.14 -8.21
N GLU A 502 -17.48 15.07 -9.37
CA GLU A 502 -18.91 14.80 -9.50
C GLU A 502 -19.37 13.59 -8.67
N GLY A 503 -20.46 13.75 -7.92
CA GLY A 503 -21.00 12.71 -7.04
C GLY A 503 -20.31 12.58 -5.69
N ALA A 504 -19.21 13.31 -5.45
CA ALA A 504 -18.51 13.35 -4.17
C ALA A 504 -18.87 14.60 -3.34
N THR A 505 -18.66 14.49 -2.02
CA THR A 505 -18.89 15.57 -1.05
C THR A 505 -17.67 15.74 -0.13
N LEU A 506 -17.22 16.98 0.03
CA LEU A 506 -16.27 17.39 1.05
C LEU A 506 -17.00 18.05 2.21
N GLU A 507 -16.98 17.45 3.40
CA GLU A 507 -17.40 18.08 4.65
C GLU A 507 -16.18 18.75 5.30
N LEU A 508 -16.02 20.06 5.18
CA LEU A 508 -14.82 20.78 5.64
C LEU A 508 -15.12 21.59 6.91
N CYS A 509 -14.44 21.25 8.00
CA CYS A 509 -14.53 21.99 9.27
C CYS A 509 -13.20 22.56 9.78
N GLY A 510 -12.08 22.08 9.22
CA GLY A 510 -10.76 22.71 9.40
C GLY A 510 -10.46 23.77 8.35
N ASN A 511 -9.19 24.19 8.29
CA ASN A 511 -8.72 25.15 7.28
C ASN A 511 -8.09 24.41 6.11
N ALA A 512 -8.42 24.81 4.88
CA ALA A 512 -7.78 24.30 3.67
C ALA A 512 -7.27 25.47 2.85
N ASN A 513 -6.05 25.40 2.32
CA ASN A 513 -5.53 26.50 1.50
C ASN A 513 -6.37 26.67 0.21
N LYS A 514 -6.59 25.56 -0.50
CA LYS A 514 -7.28 25.55 -1.80
C LYS A 514 -8.21 24.35 -1.94
N VAL A 515 -9.46 24.62 -2.34
CA VAL A 515 -10.46 23.63 -2.72
C VAL A 515 -10.91 23.89 -4.15
N VAL A 516 -10.86 22.86 -5.00
CA VAL A 516 -11.32 22.86 -6.38
C VAL A 516 -12.56 21.98 -6.51
N LEU A 517 -13.66 22.53 -7.04
CA LEU A 517 -14.87 21.76 -7.35
C LEU A 517 -14.87 21.35 -8.83
N ALA A 518 -14.61 20.07 -9.10
CA ALA A 518 -14.69 19.43 -10.42
C ALA A 518 -16.03 18.70 -10.59
N GLY A 519 -17.13 19.40 -10.31
CA GLY A 519 -18.51 18.87 -10.33
C GLY A 519 -19.02 18.34 -8.98
N GLY A 520 -18.16 18.26 -7.95
CA GLY A 520 -18.53 17.83 -6.61
C GLY A 520 -19.14 18.91 -5.72
N LYS A 521 -19.41 18.55 -4.45
CA LYS A 521 -20.02 19.43 -3.45
C LYS A 521 -19.11 19.68 -2.25
N ILE A 522 -19.21 20.86 -1.66
CA ILE A 522 -18.58 21.19 -0.38
C ILE A 522 -19.65 21.62 0.64
N GLU A 523 -19.55 21.07 1.84
CA GLU A 523 -20.32 21.42 3.03
C GLU A 523 -19.34 21.94 4.09
N ALA A 524 -19.15 23.25 4.15
CA ALA A 524 -18.20 23.88 5.07
C ALA A 524 -18.85 24.27 6.40
N CYS A 525 -18.21 23.95 7.53
CA CYS A 525 -18.56 24.49 8.83
C CYS A 525 -18.35 26.03 8.88
N PRO A 526 -19.06 26.77 9.75
CA PRO A 526 -18.92 28.23 9.86
C PRO A 526 -17.49 28.73 10.14
N SER A 527 -16.67 27.90 10.80
CA SER A 527 -15.29 28.21 11.19
C SER A 527 -14.24 27.88 10.12
N ALA A 528 -14.61 27.15 9.06
CA ALA A 528 -13.68 26.70 8.04
C ALA A 528 -13.18 27.88 7.20
N LYS A 529 -11.86 27.95 6.98
CA LYS A 529 -11.25 28.94 6.07
C LYS A 529 -10.70 28.22 4.85
N TYR A 530 -11.08 28.69 3.66
CA TYR A 530 -10.60 28.12 2.41
C TYR A 530 -10.75 29.05 1.21
N THR A 531 -9.85 28.88 0.24
CA THR A 531 -9.99 29.47 -1.09
C THR A 531 -10.74 28.48 -1.98
N LEU A 532 -11.89 28.90 -2.52
CA LEU A 532 -12.67 28.07 -3.43
C LEU A 532 -12.37 28.45 -4.89
N VAL A 533 -11.97 27.45 -5.66
CA VAL A 533 -11.78 27.55 -7.10
C VAL A 533 -12.81 26.65 -7.78
N ASN A 534 -13.48 27.18 -8.80
CA ASN A 534 -14.41 26.43 -9.62
C ASN A 534 -13.88 26.45 -11.06
N GLU A 535 -13.74 25.29 -11.72
CA GLU A 535 -13.18 25.24 -13.08
C GLU A 535 -13.96 26.13 -14.08
N ASP A 536 -15.20 26.50 -13.76
CA ASP A 536 -16.06 27.38 -14.57
C ASP A 536 -16.20 28.85 -14.05
N ARG A 537 -15.55 29.25 -12.96
CA ARG A 537 -15.64 30.64 -12.41
C ARG A 537 -14.35 31.10 -11.70
N GLU A 538 -13.99 32.38 -11.90
CA GLU A 538 -12.93 33.07 -11.15
C GLU A 538 -13.14 32.97 -9.62
N ASP A 539 -12.00 32.90 -8.92
CA ASP A 539 -11.82 32.64 -7.49
C ASP A 539 -12.86 33.34 -6.61
N ILE A 540 -13.51 32.57 -5.72
CA ILE A 540 -14.40 33.13 -4.69
C ILE A 540 -13.80 32.80 -3.32
N GLU A 541 -13.34 33.82 -2.61
CA GLU A 541 -13.04 33.72 -1.18
C GLU A 541 -14.37 33.59 -0.43
N VAL A 542 -14.78 32.36 -0.06
CA VAL A 542 -16.10 32.12 0.55
C VAL A 542 -15.99 32.19 2.06
N ASN A 543 -16.33 33.35 2.63
CA ASN A 543 -16.43 33.55 4.07
C ASN A 543 -17.91 33.69 4.46
N LYS A 544 -18.71 32.60 4.40
CA LYS A 544 -20.04 32.45 5.05
C LYS A 544 -20.69 31.08 4.79
N THR A 545 -21.37 30.58 5.83
CA THR A 545 -22.24 29.39 5.83
C THR A 545 -23.29 29.46 4.72
N LYS A 546 -23.05 28.76 3.62
CA LYS A 546 -24.08 28.45 2.63
C LYS A 546 -23.71 27.11 2.02
N VAL A 547 -24.61 26.12 2.14
CA VAL A 547 -24.59 24.95 1.26
C VAL A 547 -24.67 25.49 -0.17
N ILE A 548 -23.57 25.41 -0.92
CA ILE A 548 -23.59 25.73 -2.35
C ILE A 548 -24.02 24.44 -3.05
N ASP A 549 -25.33 24.21 -3.09
CA ASP A 549 -25.92 23.15 -3.88
C ASP A 549 -25.96 23.63 -5.34
N ILE A 550 -25.00 23.20 -6.15
CA ILE A 550 -25.03 23.47 -7.59
C ILE A 550 -26.10 22.54 -8.19
N PRO A 551 -27.17 23.07 -8.83
CA PRO A 551 -28.25 22.23 -9.32
C PRO A 551 -27.77 21.24 -10.38
N LYS A 552 -28.25 20.00 -10.28
CA LYS A 552 -28.11 18.92 -11.28
C LYS A 552 -28.18 19.48 -12.71
N LEU A 553 -27.08 19.40 -13.46
CA LEU A 553 -27.16 19.35 -14.91
C LEU A 553 -27.39 17.89 -15.32
N PHE A 554 -28.49 17.67 -16.05
CA PHE A 554 -28.80 16.38 -16.65
C PHE A 554 -27.71 16.00 -17.65
N TYR A 555 -26.96 14.94 -17.37
CA TYR A 555 -26.16 14.26 -18.38
C TYR A 555 -27.07 13.40 -19.25
N PHE A 556 -27.18 13.74 -20.54
CA PHE A 556 -27.67 12.79 -21.53
C PHE A 556 -26.49 12.03 -22.12
N THR A 557 -26.38 10.74 -21.79
CA THR A 557 -25.53 9.78 -22.50
C THR A 557 -26.28 9.27 -23.73
N GLN A 558 -26.03 9.87 -24.89
CA GLN A 558 -26.01 9.15 -26.17
C GLN A 558 -25.58 10.09 -27.29
N SER A 559 -24.50 9.73 -27.98
CA SER A 559 -24.41 10.05 -29.40
C SER A 559 -23.49 9.06 -30.09
N ASP A 560 -24.11 8.16 -30.86
CA ASP A 560 -23.54 7.71 -32.11
C ASP A 560 -23.06 8.93 -32.91
N LYS A 561 -21.89 8.80 -33.53
CA LYS A 561 -21.29 9.81 -34.42
C LYS A 561 -22.32 10.31 -35.44
N ILE A 562 -22.71 11.58 -35.36
CA ILE A 562 -23.26 12.29 -36.51
C ILE A 562 -22.09 13.02 -37.19
N GLU A 563 -21.61 12.48 -38.31
CA GLU A 563 -20.63 13.15 -39.15
C GLU A 563 -21.26 14.40 -39.81
N THR A 564 -20.89 15.58 -39.33
CA THR A 564 -21.36 16.88 -39.84
C THR A 564 -20.64 17.30 -41.11
N LYS A 565 -20.74 16.50 -42.19
CA LYS A 565 -20.17 16.85 -43.50
C LYS A 565 -21.11 17.60 -44.45
N ASN A 566 -22.33 17.97 -44.06
CA ASN A 566 -23.29 18.61 -44.97
C ASN A 566 -24.27 19.60 -44.30
N PHE A 567 -23.78 20.64 -43.62
CA PHE A 567 -24.63 21.80 -43.32
C PHE A 567 -24.74 22.69 -44.57
N LYS A 568 -25.64 22.34 -45.50
CA LYS A 568 -25.84 23.05 -46.77
C LYS A 568 -26.95 24.12 -46.76
N ASN A 569 -27.62 24.40 -45.64
CA ASN A 569 -28.83 25.23 -45.65
C ASN A 569 -28.91 26.24 -44.50
N TYR A 570 -27.98 27.20 -44.50
CA TYR A 570 -28.00 28.38 -43.63
C TYR A 570 -29.30 29.18 -43.75
N ASP A 571 -29.88 29.26 -44.95
CA ASP A 571 -31.14 29.99 -45.19
C ASP A 571 -32.34 29.34 -44.50
N LYS A 572 -32.36 28.01 -44.35
CA LYS A 572 -33.45 27.29 -43.66
C LYS A 572 -33.41 27.52 -42.15
N TYR A 573 -32.20 27.62 -41.59
CA TYR A 573 -31.97 27.97 -40.19
C TYR A 573 -32.47 29.38 -39.85
N ASN A 574 -32.09 30.38 -40.66
CA ASN A 574 -32.56 31.76 -40.46
C ASN A 574 -34.08 31.90 -40.60
N LYS A 575 -34.69 31.11 -41.50
CA LYS A 575 -36.15 31.12 -41.69
C LYS A 575 -36.91 30.49 -40.51
N PHE A 576 -36.34 29.48 -39.84
CA PHE A 576 -36.90 28.91 -38.61
C PHE A 576 -36.87 29.92 -37.46
N LEU A 577 -35.71 30.55 -37.25
CA LEU A 577 -35.51 31.55 -36.19
C LEU A 577 -36.44 32.75 -36.36
N ASN A 578 -36.53 33.30 -37.58
CA ASN A 578 -37.44 34.41 -37.87
C ASN A 578 -38.92 34.02 -37.70
N LYS A 579 -39.30 32.76 -37.94
CA LYS A 579 -40.70 32.31 -37.78
C LYS A 579 -41.11 32.15 -36.31
N HIS A 580 -40.19 31.71 -35.45
CA HIS A 580 -40.51 31.37 -34.04
C HIS A 580 -40.16 32.48 -33.06
N TYR A 581 -39.23 33.38 -33.39
CA TYR A 581 -38.71 34.38 -32.46
C TYR A 581 -38.84 35.81 -33.01
N ASN A 582 -40.04 36.17 -33.48
CA ASN A 582 -40.42 37.49 -34.05
C ASN A 582 -40.17 38.72 -33.13
N HIS A 583 -39.64 38.56 -31.92
CA HIS A 583 -39.37 39.65 -30.97
C HIS A 583 -37.92 40.13 -30.92
N ILE A 584 -37.00 39.53 -31.68
CA ILE A 584 -35.61 39.99 -31.74
C ILE A 584 -35.48 41.08 -32.83
N LYS A 585 -35.85 42.32 -32.48
CA LYS A 585 -35.49 43.50 -33.30
C LYS A 585 -34.08 43.95 -32.95
N SER A 586 -33.09 43.43 -33.66
CA SER A 586 -31.78 44.09 -33.77
C SER A 586 -31.18 43.81 -35.15
N ASN A 587 -30.94 44.87 -35.90
CA ASN A 587 -30.30 44.84 -37.22
C ASN A 587 -28.87 44.30 -37.09
N TYR A 588 -28.65 43.02 -37.38
CA TYR A 588 -27.31 42.48 -37.59
C TYR A 588 -27.01 42.45 -39.09
N ASN A 589 -26.11 43.34 -39.50
CA ASN A 589 -25.56 43.35 -40.84
C ASN A 589 -24.43 42.32 -40.89
N PHE A 590 -24.76 41.07 -41.23
CA PHE A 590 -23.76 40.03 -41.45
C PHE A 590 -23.01 40.33 -42.76
N GLY A 591 -21.95 41.13 -42.68
CA GLY A 591 -20.95 41.20 -43.74
C GLY A 591 -20.39 39.79 -44.01
N LYS A 592 -20.18 39.46 -45.30
CA LYS A 592 -19.74 38.14 -45.77
C LYS A 592 -18.57 37.59 -44.93
N MET A 593 -18.82 36.55 -44.14
CA MET A 593 -17.74 35.76 -43.53
C MET A 593 -17.01 34.93 -44.61
N PRO A 594 -15.69 34.72 -44.48
CA PRO A 594 -14.91 33.89 -45.40
C PRO A 594 -15.45 32.45 -45.46
N LYS A 595 -15.36 31.83 -46.64
CA LYS A 595 -16.00 30.53 -46.95
C LYS A 595 -15.42 29.32 -46.18
N ASP A 596 -14.29 29.46 -45.49
CA ASP A 596 -13.47 28.31 -45.11
C ASP A 596 -13.10 28.20 -43.61
N GLU A 597 -13.77 28.91 -42.70
CA GLU A 597 -13.56 28.71 -41.26
C GLU A 597 -14.84 28.25 -40.55
N PHE A 598 -14.91 26.94 -40.34
CA PHE A 598 -15.81 26.32 -39.37
C PHE A 598 -15.03 25.26 -38.59
N PHE A 599 -14.65 25.55 -37.34
CA PHE A 599 -14.17 24.54 -36.40
C PHE A 599 -15.27 24.27 -35.36
N ALA A 600 -16.02 23.19 -35.57
CA ALA A 600 -16.89 22.62 -34.55
C ALA A 600 -16.17 21.43 -33.90
N GLY A 601 -15.45 21.70 -32.81
CA GLY A 601 -15.00 20.69 -31.86
C GLY A 601 -16.05 20.50 -30.76
N LYS A 602 -16.11 19.29 -30.18
CA LYS A 602 -17.03 18.90 -29.10
C LYS A 602 -17.26 20.03 -28.07
N ASN A 603 -18.51 20.48 -27.96
CA ASN A 603 -19.08 21.27 -26.88
C ASN A 603 -18.44 22.62 -26.48
N GLN A 604 -17.69 23.31 -27.32
CA GLN A 604 -17.39 24.74 -27.11
C GLN A 604 -17.30 25.49 -28.44
N VAL A 605 -18.06 26.59 -28.56
CA VAL A 605 -17.73 27.66 -29.51
C VAL A 605 -16.91 28.68 -28.73
N TYR A 606 -15.59 28.69 -28.96
CA TYR A 606 -14.78 29.84 -28.60
C TYR A 606 -14.97 30.91 -29.68
N ALA A 607 -15.55 32.04 -29.31
CA ALA A 607 -15.29 33.30 -29.99
C ALA A 607 -14.30 34.07 -29.11
N HIS A 608 -13.07 34.23 -29.61
CA HIS A 608 -12.10 35.14 -29.01
C HIS A 608 -12.57 36.58 -29.28
N ASP A 609 -12.35 37.42 -28.27
CA ASP A 609 -12.55 38.87 -28.20
C ASP A 609 -13.97 39.46 -28.15
N TYR A 610 -14.15 40.24 -27.07
CA TYR A 610 -15.27 41.09 -26.66
C TYR A 610 -16.41 40.43 -25.86
N SER A 611 -16.37 40.75 -24.57
CA SER A 611 -17.36 40.58 -23.52
C SER A 611 -18.78 41.01 -23.91
N TYR A 612 -19.67 40.06 -24.23
CA TYR A 612 -21.13 40.19 -24.00
C TYR A 612 -21.76 38.82 -23.71
N LYS A 613 -22.46 38.71 -22.57
CA LYS A 613 -23.12 37.51 -22.05
C LYS A 613 -24.58 37.47 -22.52
N LEU A 614 -24.99 36.44 -23.24
CA LEU A 614 -26.41 36.16 -23.50
C LEU A 614 -27.01 35.42 -22.31
N THR A 615 -27.99 36.02 -21.64
CA THR A 615 -28.78 35.40 -20.57
C THR A 615 -30.23 35.25 -21.05
N GLY A 616 -30.71 34.00 -21.13
CA GLY A 616 -32.09 33.68 -21.47
C GLY A 616 -32.43 32.25 -21.08
N LYS A 617 -33.61 32.04 -20.49
CA LYS A 617 -34.20 30.71 -20.22
C LYS A 617 -34.51 30.03 -21.55
N TRP A 618 -34.08 28.79 -21.72
CA TRP A 618 -34.46 27.95 -22.87
C TRP A 618 -35.31 26.79 -22.38
N ASP A 619 -36.57 26.73 -22.81
CA ASP A 619 -37.41 25.55 -22.64
C ASP A 619 -37.13 24.58 -23.81
N PHE A 620 -36.64 23.37 -23.48
CA PHE A 620 -36.17 22.35 -24.42
C PHE A 620 -37.28 21.57 -25.15
N ILE A 621 -38.43 22.19 -25.39
CA ILE A 621 -39.47 21.65 -26.30
C ILE A 621 -39.09 21.92 -27.77
N ASP A 622 -38.28 22.96 -28.02
CA ASP A 622 -38.00 23.45 -29.39
C ASP A 622 -36.95 22.64 -30.16
N THR A 623 -36.12 21.83 -29.51
CA THR A 623 -35.07 21.05 -30.20
C THR A 623 -35.66 19.95 -31.08
N TYR A 624 -36.79 19.37 -30.65
CA TYR A 624 -37.51 18.36 -31.41
C TYR A 624 -38.24 18.96 -32.63
N GLU A 625 -38.85 20.13 -32.46
CA GLU A 625 -39.48 20.89 -33.55
C GLU A 625 -38.45 21.42 -34.57
N PHE A 626 -37.29 21.89 -34.10
CA PHE A 626 -36.17 22.27 -34.96
C PHE A 626 -35.67 21.09 -35.80
N TYR A 627 -35.55 19.91 -35.19
CA TYR A 627 -35.11 18.69 -35.87
C TYR A 627 -36.12 18.23 -36.93
N LYS A 628 -37.43 18.29 -36.66
CA LYS A 628 -38.49 18.08 -37.66
C LYS A 628 -38.41 19.08 -38.81
N TYR A 629 -38.31 20.38 -38.50
CA TYR A 629 -38.23 21.45 -39.49
C TYR A 629 -37.03 21.30 -40.43
N MET A 630 -35.86 20.94 -39.88
CA MET A 630 -34.65 20.70 -40.67
C MET A 630 -34.78 19.48 -41.58
N LYS A 631 -35.40 18.39 -41.11
CA LYS A 631 -35.63 17.16 -41.89
C LYS A 631 -36.82 17.20 -42.86
N GLY A 632 -37.65 18.24 -42.83
CA GLY A 632 -38.75 18.42 -43.79
C GLY A 632 -39.85 17.36 -43.68
N ARG A 633 -40.15 16.91 -42.45
CA ARG A 633 -41.33 16.09 -42.15
C ARG A 633 -42.28 16.84 -41.25
#